data_AF-A0A1R1PXT3-F1
#
_entry.id   AF-A0A1R1PXT3-F1
#
_cell.length_a   1.000
_cell.length_b   1.000
_cell.length_c   1.000
_cell.angle_alpha   90.00
_cell.angle_beta   90.00
_cell.angle_gamma   90.00
#
_symmetry.space_group_name_H-M   'P 1'
#
loop_
_entity.id
_entity.type
_entity.pdbx_description
1 polymer ?
#
loop_
_entity_poly.entity_id
_entity_poly.type
_entity_poly.pdbx_seq_one_letter_code
_entity_poly.pdbx_strand_id
1 'polypeptide(L)'
;MERKRKEALEVLRQQEITDLGLDYERVRSWDYSAEDVERYNKKMEEKKENYNPGFADYNDVANRKYKKLVREIKPDLESYNYQKKVVEAINSRVGESAGAGFDDTNILLDDQLVRPSDHNLEKLSNSIVQSQANSAKRQKASIKKANRDINKTGEVTYINDRNAHFNRKIARAYDPYTKEIRDSFERGTAL
;
A
#
# COMPACT_ATOMS: atom_id res chain seq x y z
N MET A 1 7.97 -6.36 25.24
CA MET A 1 9.06 -6.31 26.25
C MET A 1 10.44 -6.31 25.61
N GLU A 2 10.68 -7.08 24.55
CA GLU A 2 11.99 -7.16 23.88
C GLU A 2 12.49 -5.85 23.26
N ARG A 3 11.60 -5.04 22.64
CA ARG A 3 11.98 -3.75 22.05
C ARG A 3 12.57 -2.79 23.09
N LYS A 4 11.92 -2.69 24.25
CA LYS A 4 12.38 -1.86 25.38
C LYS A 4 13.73 -2.34 25.95
N ARG A 5 13.95 -3.66 25.97
CA ARG A 5 15.24 -4.24 26.40
C ARG A 5 16.36 -3.92 25.41
N LYS A 6 16.09 -4.01 24.10
CA LYS A 6 17.06 -3.63 23.06
C LYS A 6 17.39 -2.13 23.12
N GLU A 7 16.37 -1.29 23.24
CA GLU A 7 16.54 0.17 23.41
C GLU A 7 17.39 0.48 24.65
N ALA A 8 17.14 -0.19 25.79
CA ALA A 8 17.94 -0.01 27.01
C ALA A 8 19.40 -0.46 26.84
N LEU A 9 19.65 -1.58 26.15
CA LEU A 9 21.02 -2.06 25.85
C LEU A 9 21.76 -1.12 24.90
N GLU A 10 21.08 -0.54 23.91
CA GLU A 10 21.67 0.41 22.97
C GLU A 10 22.09 1.70 23.69
N VAL A 11 21.26 2.18 24.63
CA VAL A 11 21.58 3.34 25.48
C VAL A 11 22.77 3.05 26.41
N LEU A 12 22.83 1.87 27.03
CA LEU A 12 23.98 1.47 27.85
C LEU A 12 25.27 1.40 27.03
N ARG A 13 25.24 0.77 25.84
CA ARG A 13 26.40 0.72 24.93
C ARG A 13 26.86 2.12 24.53
N GLN A 14 25.92 3.05 24.32
CA GLN A 14 26.24 4.44 24.01
C GLN A 14 26.99 5.11 25.18
N GLN A 15 26.50 4.93 26.42
CA GLN A 15 27.15 5.47 27.62
C GLN A 15 28.57 4.91 27.82
N GLU A 16 28.75 3.60 27.69
CA GLU A 16 30.06 2.96 27.82
C GLU A 16 31.08 3.50 26.80
N ILE A 17 30.66 3.70 25.54
CA ILE A 17 31.54 4.22 24.48
C ILE A 17 31.86 5.70 24.69
N THR A 18 30.90 6.51 25.17
CA THR A 18 31.15 7.92 25.49
C THR A 18 32.05 8.10 26.70
N ASP A 19 31.91 7.25 27.72
CA ASP A 19 32.76 7.27 28.92
C ASP A 19 34.21 6.88 28.58
N LEU A 20 34.40 6.04 27.56
CA LEU A 20 35.71 5.72 26.96
C LEU A 20 36.28 6.84 26.08
N GLY A 21 35.53 7.93 25.85
CA GLY A 21 35.94 9.07 25.03
C GLY A 21 35.96 8.79 23.52
N LEU A 22 35.29 7.72 23.07
CA LEU A 22 35.19 7.34 21.66
C LEU A 22 33.87 7.86 21.05
N ASP A 23 33.88 8.13 19.75
CA ASP A 23 32.68 8.53 19.01
C ASP A 23 31.80 7.31 18.71
N TYR A 24 30.59 7.29 19.30
CA TYR A 24 29.60 6.23 19.16
C TYR A 24 29.20 5.97 17.71
N GLU A 25 28.98 7.02 16.92
CA GLU A 25 28.51 6.88 15.53
C GLU A 25 29.61 6.26 14.65
N ARG A 26 30.88 6.52 14.97
CA ARG A 26 32.02 5.93 14.27
C ARG A 26 32.13 4.43 14.54
N VAL A 27 32.02 4.01 15.80
CA VAL A 27 32.06 2.59 16.19
C VAL A 27 30.86 1.85 15.60
N ARG A 28 29.68 2.48 15.62
CA ARG A 28 28.46 1.93 15.01
C ARG A 28 28.61 1.77 13.49
N SER A 29 29.27 2.71 12.82
CA SER A 29 29.47 2.65 11.37
C SER A 29 30.35 1.48 10.93
N TRP A 30 31.21 0.95 11.80
CA TRP A 30 32.01 -0.25 11.51
C TRP A 30 31.18 -1.54 11.45
N ASP A 31 30.02 -1.56 12.11
CA ASP A 31 29.13 -2.71 12.12
C ASP A 31 28.35 -2.86 10.78
N TYR A 32 28.39 -1.87 9.89
CA TYR A 32 27.68 -1.87 8.61
C TYR A 32 28.63 -1.91 7.41
N SER A 33 28.38 -2.83 6.46
CA SER A 33 29.07 -2.83 5.16
C SER A 33 28.48 -1.79 4.21
N ALA A 34 29.28 -1.29 3.27
CA ALA A 34 28.82 -0.36 2.23
C ALA A 34 27.63 -0.92 1.42
N GLU A 35 27.68 -2.21 1.05
CA GLU A 35 26.59 -2.89 0.34
C GLU A 35 25.29 -2.95 1.15
N ASP A 36 25.39 -3.09 2.47
CA ASP A 36 24.22 -3.18 3.35
C ASP A 36 23.56 -1.81 3.51
N VAL A 37 24.38 -0.75 3.59
CA VAL A 37 23.91 0.64 3.57
C VAL A 37 23.22 0.97 2.24
N GLU A 38 23.80 0.56 1.11
CA GLU A 38 23.18 0.76 -0.21
C GLU A 38 21.84 0.03 -0.33
N ARG A 39 21.77 -1.25 0.06
CA ARG A 39 20.53 -2.02 0.07
C ARG A 39 19.48 -1.40 0.99
N TYR A 40 19.90 -0.91 2.16
CA TYR A 40 19.02 -0.22 3.10
C TYR A 40 18.49 1.09 2.50
N ASN A 41 19.37 1.91 1.94
CA ASN A 41 19.02 3.20 1.33
C ASN A 41 18.05 3.01 0.17
N LYS A 42 18.31 2.06 -0.73
CA LYS A 42 17.40 1.71 -1.83
C LYS A 42 16.03 1.32 -1.32
N LYS A 43 15.96 0.48 -0.27
CA LYS A 43 14.69 0.10 0.35
C LYS A 43 13.97 1.29 1.00
N MET A 44 14.71 2.23 1.57
CA MET A 44 14.14 3.45 2.16
C MET A 44 13.63 4.42 1.09
N GLU A 45 14.32 4.54 -0.05
CA GLU A 45 13.87 5.29 -1.21
C GLU A 45 12.60 4.69 -1.81
N GLU A 46 12.57 3.38 -2.04
CA GLU A 46 11.36 2.67 -2.50
C GLU A 46 10.17 2.89 -1.54
N LYS A 47 10.41 2.93 -0.23
CA LYS A 47 9.36 3.25 0.76
C LYS A 47 8.89 4.70 0.68
N LYS A 48 9.79 5.65 0.43
CA LYS A 48 9.45 7.06 0.24
C LYS A 48 8.64 7.25 -1.04
N GLU A 49 9.02 6.60 -2.14
CA GLU A 49 8.26 6.64 -3.40
C GLU A 49 6.88 5.98 -3.27
N ASN A 50 6.79 4.87 -2.55
CA ASN A 50 5.53 4.18 -2.28
C ASN A 50 4.75 4.78 -1.10
N TYR A 51 5.23 5.88 -0.50
CA TYR A 51 4.52 6.58 0.55
C TYR A 51 3.19 7.11 -0.01
N ASN A 52 2.11 6.94 0.74
CA ASN A 52 0.81 7.44 0.34
C ASN A 52 0.52 8.74 1.09
N PRO A 53 0.66 9.92 0.45
CA PRO A 53 0.45 11.22 1.10
C PRO A 53 -1.02 11.49 1.45
N GLY A 54 -1.96 10.67 0.98
CA GLY A 54 -3.38 10.81 1.23
C GLY A 54 -4.18 10.86 -0.07
N PHE A 55 -5.41 11.34 0.04
CA PHE A 55 -6.25 11.58 -1.14
C PHE A 55 -5.92 12.95 -1.73
N ALA A 56 -5.48 12.96 -2.99
CA ALA A 56 -5.26 14.18 -3.76
C ALA A 56 -6.31 14.29 -4.89
N ASP A 57 -6.27 13.35 -5.83
CA ASP A 57 -7.22 13.25 -6.96
C ASP A 57 -7.63 11.79 -7.21
N TYR A 58 -8.81 11.59 -7.82
CA TYR A 58 -9.31 10.29 -8.24
C TYR A 58 -8.41 9.63 -9.29
N ASN A 59 -7.82 10.40 -10.21
CA ASN A 59 -6.92 9.84 -11.22
C ASN A 59 -5.63 9.29 -10.60
N ASP A 60 -5.06 10.00 -9.62
CA ASP A 60 -3.88 9.55 -8.89
C ASP A 60 -4.17 8.26 -8.08
N VAL A 61 -5.32 8.21 -7.41
CA VAL A 61 -5.77 6.98 -6.72
C VAL A 61 -5.94 5.81 -7.70
N ALA A 62 -6.54 6.06 -8.86
CA ALA A 62 -6.73 5.06 -9.90
C ALA A 62 -5.38 4.56 -10.45
N ASN A 63 -4.46 5.46 -10.77
CA ASN A 63 -3.12 5.12 -11.25
C ASN A 63 -2.33 4.31 -10.21
N ARG A 64 -2.35 4.73 -8.93
CA ARG A 64 -1.71 3.98 -7.85
C ARG A 64 -2.28 2.56 -7.72
N LYS A 65 -3.60 2.41 -7.82
CA LYS A 65 -4.27 1.11 -7.80
C LYS A 65 -3.85 0.27 -9.02
N TYR A 66 -3.81 0.87 -10.21
CA TYR A 66 -3.37 0.21 -11.43
C TYR A 66 -1.93 -0.29 -11.32
N LYS A 67 -0.98 0.58 -10.97
CA LYS A 67 0.43 0.19 -10.75
C LYS A 67 0.58 -0.95 -9.75
N LYS A 68 -0.22 -0.93 -8.68
CA LYS A 68 -0.24 -2.02 -7.70
C LYS A 68 -0.73 -3.33 -8.32
N LEU A 69 -1.85 -3.31 -9.05
CA LEU A 69 -2.39 -4.51 -9.71
C LEU A 69 -1.41 -5.05 -10.75
N VAL A 70 -0.77 -4.19 -11.54
CA VAL A 70 0.26 -4.59 -12.52
C VAL A 70 1.43 -5.30 -11.83
N ARG A 71 1.89 -4.82 -10.68
CA ARG A 71 2.94 -5.50 -9.89
C ARG A 71 2.50 -6.86 -9.33
N GLU A 72 1.19 -7.05 -9.08
CA GLU A 72 0.64 -8.31 -8.55
C GLU A 72 0.39 -9.36 -9.65
N ILE A 73 0.25 -8.94 -10.91
CA ILE A 73 0.07 -9.84 -12.05
C ILE A 73 1.36 -10.66 -12.27
N LYS A 74 1.20 -11.98 -12.34
CA LYS A 74 2.27 -12.92 -12.72
C LYS A 74 1.97 -13.45 -14.12
N PRO A 75 2.72 -13.00 -15.15
CA PRO A 75 2.58 -13.50 -16.51
C PRO A 75 2.99 -14.98 -16.60
N ASP A 76 2.25 -15.74 -17.40
CA ASP A 76 2.63 -17.10 -17.76
C ASP A 76 3.40 -17.04 -19.09
N LEU A 77 4.71 -17.29 -19.03
CA LEU A 77 5.61 -17.14 -20.17
C LEU A 77 5.44 -18.28 -21.18
N GLU A 78 5.01 -19.47 -20.76
CA GLU A 78 4.87 -20.62 -21.66
C GLU A 78 3.68 -20.44 -22.60
N SER A 79 2.50 -20.13 -22.05
CA SER A 79 1.32 -19.85 -22.85
C SER A 79 1.51 -18.64 -23.76
N TYR A 80 2.20 -17.59 -23.26
CA TYR A 80 2.57 -16.44 -24.07
C TYR A 80 3.44 -16.83 -25.27
N ASN A 81 4.52 -17.60 -25.05
CA ASN A 81 5.42 -18.02 -26.12
C ASN A 81 4.71 -18.94 -27.14
N TYR A 82 3.79 -19.79 -26.68
CA TYR A 82 2.97 -20.62 -27.58
C TYR A 82 2.07 -19.75 -28.47
N GLN A 83 1.32 -18.81 -27.88
CA GLN A 83 0.46 -17.89 -28.63
C GLN A 83 1.25 -17.04 -29.61
N LYS A 84 2.43 -16.55 -29.19
CA LYS A 84 3.34 -15.78 -30.04
C LYS A 84 3.73 -16.56 -31.30
N LYS A 85 4.15 -17.83 -31.16
CA LYS A 85 4.51 -18.69 -32.31
C LYS A 85 3.34 -18.95 -33.24
N VAL A 86 2.13 -19.14 -32.69
CA VAL A 86 0.91 -19.36 -33.49
C VAL A 86 0.61 -18.13 -34.34
N VAL A 87 0.66 -16.93 -33.74
CA VAL A 87 0.45 -15.67 -34.46
C VAL A 87 1.53 -15.44 -35.52
N GLU A 88 2.81 -15.67 -35.19
CA GLU A 88 3.92 -15.59 -36.15
C GLU A 88 3.73 -16.54 -37.35
N ALA A 89 3.27 -17.77 -37.11
CA ALA A 89 2.98 -18.74 -38.16
C ALA A 89 1.80 -18.31 -39.06
N ILE A 90 0.78 -17.67 -38.50
CA ILE A 90 -0.36 -17.13 -39.25
C ILE A 90 0.09 -15.95 -40.11
N ASN A 91 0.84 -15.00 -39.53
CA ASN A 91 1.37 -13.85 -40.25
C ASN A 91 2.27 -14.27 -41.42
N SER A 92 3.08 -15.31 -41.23
CA SER A 92 3.93 -15.88 -42.29
C SER A 92 3.13 -16.52 -43.44
N ARG A 93 1.91 -17.02 -43.18
CA ARG A 93 1.04 -17.65 -44.19
C ARG A 93 0.18 -16.64 -44.95
N VAL A 94 -0.26 -15.58 -44.28
CA VAL A 94 -1.13 -14.54 -44.87
C VAL A 94 -0.32 -13.57 -45.74
N GLY A 95 1.01 -13.52 -45.56
CA GLY A 95 1.91 -12.66 -46.32
C GLY A 95 1.85 -11.21 -45.84
N GLU A 96 2.99 -10.54 -45.91
CA GLU A 96 3.24 -9.14 -45.53
C GLU A 96 2.35 -8.08 -46.25
N SER A 97 1.35 -8.49 -47.03
CA SER A 97 0.49 -7.62 -47.85
C SER A 97 -0.75 -7.08 -47.13
N ALA A 98 -1.08 -7.58 -45.94
CA ALA A 98 -1.87 -6.81 -44.99
C ALA A 98 -0.86 -6.13 -44.08
N GLY A 99 -0.93 -4.81 -43.88
CA GLY A 99 -0.06 -4.03 -42.99
C GLY A 99 -0.22 -4.37 -41.50
N ALA A 100 -0.42 -5.64 -41.20
CA ALA A 100 -0.61 -6.30 -39.93
C ALA A 100 0.69 -6.34 -39.12
N GLY A 101 1.26 -5.16 -38.88
CA GLY A 101 1.92 -4.95 -37.60
C GLY A 101 0.93 -5.31 -36.48
N PHE A 102 1.46 -5.67 -35.32
CA PHE A 102 0.72 -6.02 -34.11
C PHE A 102 -0.35 -4.96 -33.68
N ASP A 103 -0.38 -3.81 -34.34
CA ASP A 103 -1.17 -2.62 -34.04
C ASP A 103 -2.48 -2.49 -34.84
N ASP A 104 -2.72 -3.28 -35.89
CA ASP A 104 -3.95 -3.18 -36.68
C ASP A 104 -5.12 -3.88 -35.97
N THR A 105 -5.81 -3.10 -35.13
CA THR A 105 -7.00 -3.49 -34.34
C THR A 105 -8.13 -4.13 -35.14
N ASN A 106 -8.11 -4.00 -36.47
CA ASN A 106 -9.12 -4.56 -37.38
C ASN A 106 -8.91 -6.05 -37.69
N ILE A 107 -7.70 -6.60 -37.54
CA ILE A 107 -7.42 -8.03 -37.80
C ILE A 107 -7.74 -8.90 -36.57
N LEU A 108 -7.72 -8.30 -35.38
CA LEU A 108 -8.12 -8.92 -34.11
C LEU A 108 -9.64 -9.15 -33.98
N LEU A 109 -10.45 -8.62 -34.90
CA LEU A 109 -11.91 -8.78 -34.88
C LEU A 109 -12.38 -10.11 -35.50
N ASP A 110 -11.48 -10.93 -36.07
CA ASP A 110 -11.85 -12.26 -36.55
C ASP A 110 -11.97 -13.25 -35.36
N ASP A 111 -13.23 -13.56 -35.08
CA ASP A 111 -13.90 -14.00 -33.84
C ASP A 111 -13.31 -15.21 -33.08
N GLN A 112 -12.39 -15.98 -33.66
CA GLN A 112 -11.97 -17.28 -33.11
C GLN A 112 -10.57 -17.29 -32.48
N LEU A 113 -9.64 -16.45 -32.96
CA LEU A 113 -8.24 -16.44 -32.50
C LEU A 113 -8.02 -15.55 -31.27
N VAL A 114 -8.89 -14.56 -31.07
CA VAL A 114 -8.77 -13.56 -29.98
C VAL A 114 -9.65 -13.91 -28.79
N ARG A 115 -10.58 -14.87 -28.94
CA ARG A 115 -11.45 -15.29 -27.84
C ARG A 115 -10.60 -15.89 -26.72
N PRO A 116 -10.59 -15.29 -25.52
CA PRO A 116 -9.84 -15.83 -24.40
C PRO A 116 -10.38 -17.22 -24.02
N SER A 117 -9.47 -18.12 -23.66
CA SER A 117 -9.83 -19.42 -23.10
C SER A 117 -10.67 -19.25 -21.82
N ASP A 118 -11.61 -20.17 -21.58
CA ASP A 118 -12.47 -20.19 -20.40
C ASP A 118 -11.66 -20.14 -19.09
N HIS A 119 -10.48 -20.79 -19.05
CA HIS A 119 -9.57 -20.72 -17.91
C HIS A 119 -9.08 -19.28 -17.63
N ASN A 120 -8.79 -18.51 -18.68
CA ASN A 120 -8.36 -17.11 -18.53
C ASN A 120 -9.51 -16.21 -18.06
N LEU A 121 -10.74 -16.50 -18.52
CA LEU A 121 -11.94 -15.82 -18.04
C LEU A 121 -12.20 -16.11 -16.57
N GLU A 122 -12.06 -17.37 -16.15
CA GLU A 122 -12.20 -17.78 -14.75
C GLU A 122 -11.12 -17.15 -13.86
N LYS A 123 -9.86 -17.11 -14.33
CA LYS A 123 -8.78 -16.42 -13.61
C LYS A 123 -9.09 -14.93 -13.40
N LEU A 124 -9.63 -14.26 -14.42
CA LEU A 124 -10.04 -12.86 -14.32
C LEU A 124 -11.21 -12.69 -13.34
N SER A 125 -12.26 -13.50 -13.43
CA SER A 125 -13.42 -13.42 -12.55
C SER A 125 -13.03 -13.64 -11.09
N ASN A 126 -12.20 -14.65 -10.81
CA ASN A 126 -11.66 -14.93 -9.48
C ASN A 126 -10.84 -13.74 -8.95
N SER A 127 -10.03 -13.09 -9.79
CA SER A 127 -9.26 -11.91 -9.40
C SER A 127 -10.15 -10.73 -9.00
N ILE A 128 -11.26 -10.52 -9.70
CA ILE A 128 -12.24 -9.46 -9.40
C ILE A 128 -12.94 -9.75 -8.08
N VAL A 129 -13.42 -10.98 -7.88
CA VAL A 129 -14.06 -11.42 -6.62
C VAL A 129 -13.10 -11.26 -5.44
N GLN A 130 -11.84 -11.66 -5.61
CA GLN A 130 -10.81 -11.50 -4.58
C GLN A 130 -10.54 -10.03 -4.26
N SER A 131 -10.48 -9.16 -5.28
CA SER A 131 -10.32 -7.71 -5.12
C SER A 131 -11.49 -7.09 -4.34
N GLN A 132 -12.72 -7.50 -4.60
CA GLN A 132 -13.90 -7.08 -3.86
C GLN A 132 -13.87 -7.57 -2.40
N ALA A 133 -13.55 -8.84 -2.18
CA ALA A 133 -13.43 -9.42 -0.84
C ALA A 133 -12.35 -8.70 0.00
N ASN A 134 -11.21 -8.37 -0.61
CA ASN A 134 -10.15 -7.60 0.01
C ASN A 134 -10.60 -6.17 0.37
N SER A 135 -11.41 -5.54 -0.47
CA SER A 135 -11.98 -4.22 -0.22
C SER A 135 -12.94 -4.26 0.99
N ALA A 136 -13.80 -5.27 1.08
CA ALA A 136 -14.69 -5.47 2.23
C ALA A 136 -13.92 -5.74 3.54
N LYS A 137 -12.85 -6.55 3.50
CA LYS A 137 -11.97 -6.78 4.66
C LYS A 137 -11.33 -5.48 5.15
N ARG A 138 -10.87 -4.62 4.24
CA ARG A 138 -10.29 -3.30 4.56
C ARG A 138 -11.31 -2.38 5.23
N GLN A 139 -12.55 -2.33 4.73
CA GLN A 139 -13.63 -1.54 5.34
C GLN A 139 -13.92 -2.02 6.77
N LYS A 140 -14.07 -3.33 6.98
CA LYS A 140 -14.27 -3.91 8.33
C LYS A 140 -13.12 -3.59 9.27
N ALA A 141 -11.86 -3.66 8.80
CA ALA A 141 -10.69 -3.29 9.59
C ALA A 141 -10.68 -1.80 9.97
N SER A 142 -11.07 -0.92 9.05
CA SER A 142 -11.21 0.52 9.30
C SER A 142 -12.23 0.82 10.38
N ILE A 143 -13.40 0.17 10.33
CA ILE A 143 -14.46 0.32 11.35
C ILE A 143 -13.96 -0.16 12.72
N LYS A 144 -13.33 -1.34 12.78
CA LYS A 144 -12.77 -1.87 14.02
C LYS A 144 -11.71 -0.94 14.64
N LYS A 145 -10.85 -0.33 13.82
CA LYS A 145 -9.87 0.65 14.29
C LYS A 145 -10.56 1.88 14.87
N ALA A 146 -11.54 2.44 14.15
CA ALA A 146 -12.30 3.60 14.62
C ALA A 146 -13.03 3.34 15.96
N ASN A 147 -13.52 2.13 16.19
CA ASN A 147 -14.17 1.75 17.45
C ASN A 147 -13.16 1.49 18.58
N ARG A 148 -11.97 0.96 18.27
CA ARG A 148 -10.90 0.77 19.25
C ARG A 148 -10.40 2.10 19.82
N ASP A 149 -10.26 3.12 18.98
CA ASP A 149 -9.77 4.43 19.41
C ASP A 149 -10.75 5.09 20.40
N ILE A 150 -12.06 4.87 20.23
CA ILE A 150 -13.12 5.34 21.15
C ILE A 150 -13.06 4.60 22.50
N ASN A 151 -12.93 3.27 22.48
CA ASN A 151 -12.91 2.47 23.72
C ASN A 151 -11.65 2.71 24.56
N LYS A 152 -10.60 3.33 23.99
CA LYS A 152 -9.35 3.63 24.71
C LYS A 152 -9.46 4.89 25.58
N THR A 153 -10.29 5.86 25.19
CA THR A 153 -10.52 7.08 25.97
C THR A 153 -11.62 6.89 27.03
N GLY A 154 -12.40 5.81 26.95
CA GLY A 154 -13.38 5.41 27.97
C GLY A 154 -14.66 6.27 28.01
N GLU A 155 -14.65 7.48 27.44
CA GLU A 155 -15.80 8.38 27.39
C GLU A 155 -16.64 8.17 26.12
N VAL A 156 -17.90 7.79 26.31
CA VAL A 156 -18.87 7.63 25.22
C VAL A 156 -19.63 8.95 25.04
N THR A 157 -19.31 9.70 23.99
CA THR A 157 -19.91 11.02 23.70
C THR A 157 -21.14 10.96 22.78
N TYR A 158 -21.66 9.76 22.47
CA TYR A 158 -22.74 9.57 21.50
C TYR A 158 -23.81 8.59 21.99
N ILE A 159 -25.03 8.78 21.50
CA ILE A 159 -26.19 7.93 21.83
C ILE A 159 -26.47 6.91 20.70
N ASN A 160 -26.22 7.29 19.43
CA ASN A 160 -26.47 6.44 18.27
C ASN A 160 -25.28 6.45 17.28
N ASP A 161 -25.25 5.51 16.33
CA ASP A 161 -24.15 5.39 15.37
C ASP A 161 -23.99 6.61 14.47
N ARG A 162 -25.11 7.23 14.07
CA ARG A 162 -25.08 8.45 13.24
C ARG A 162 -24.44 9.62 13.98
N ASN A 163 -24.75 9.76 15.27
CA ASN A 163 -24.18 10.73 16.20
C ASN A 163 -22.70 10.44 16.42
N ALA A 164 -22.30 9.17 16.58
CA ALA A 164 -20.89 8.77 16.65
C ALA A 164 -20.10 9.19 15.38
N HIS A 165 -20.69 8.99 14.21
CA HIS A 165 -20.09 9.43 12.94
C HIS A 165 -20.00 10.95 12.83
N PHE A 166 -21.04 11.67 13.28
CA PHE A 166 -21.05 13.13 13.29
C PHE A 166 -20.02 13.70 14.27
N ASN A 167 -20.00 13.24 15.52
CA ASN A 167 -19.01 13.63 16.52
C ASN A 167 -17.58 13.35 16.05
N ARG A 168 -17.34 12.20 15.39
CA ARG A 168 -16.03 11.89 14.79
C ARG A 168 -15.65 12.84 13.65
N LYS A 169 -16.62 13.35 12.88
CA LYS A 169 -16.38 14.35 11.84
C LYS A 169 -16.01 15.70 12.44
N ILE A 170 -16.74 16.13 13.48
CA ILE A 170 -16.48 17.38 14.21
C ILE A 170 -15.12 17.30 14.92
N ALA A 171 -14.84 16.20 15.62
CA ALA A 171 -13.56 15.94 16.28
C ALA A 171 -12.37 16.18 15.34
N ARG A 172 -12.39 15.59 14.13
CA ARG A 172 -11.31 15.79 13.14
C ARG A 172 -11.10 17.24 12.71
N ALA A 173 -12.16 18.05 12.69
CA ALA A 173 -12.10 19.44 12.25
C ALA A 173 -11.78 20.42 13.38
N TYR A 174 -12.28 20.16 14.60
CA TYR A 174 -12.29 21.14 15.69
C TYR A 174 -11.40 20.76 16.88
N ASP A 175 -11.09 19.47 17.11
CA ASP A 175 -10.22 19.06 18.22
C ASP A 175 -8.86 19.78 18.27
N PRO A 176 -8.20 20.10 17.13
CA PRO A 176 -6.96 20.87 17.16
C PRO A 176 -7.12 22.27 17.77
N TYR A 177 -8.32 22.86 17.70
CA TYR A 177 -8.62 24.21 18.17
C TYR A 177 -9.33 24.23 19.52
N THR A 178 -10.04 23.15 19.90
CA THR A 178 -10.83 23.08 21.13
C THR A 178 -10.15 22.28 22.25
N LYS A 179 -8.89 21.91 22.06
CA LYS A 179 -8.13 21.12 23.04
C LYS A 179 -8.08 21.79 24.42
N GLU A 180 -7.76 23.08 24.48
CA GLU A 180 -7.70 23.82 25.75
C GLU A 180 -9.04 23.86 26.48
N ILE A 181 -10.13 24.03 25.73
CA ILE A 181 -11.49 24.04 26.28
C ILE A 181 -11.83 22.66 26.86
N ARG A 182 -11.50 21.58 26.15
CA ARG A 182 -11.69 20.20 26.62
C ARG A 182 -10.87 19.93 27.89
N ASP A 183 -9.58 20.27 27.89
CA ASP A 183 -8.70 20.09 29.04
C ASP A 183 -9.21 20.90 30.26
N SER A 184 -9.78 22.09 30.06
CA SER A 184 -10.38 22.88 31.13
C SER A 184 -11.70 22.29 31.66
N PHE A 185 -12.51 21.64 30.82
CA PHE A 185 -13.65 20.86 31.30
C PHE A 185 -13.21 19.66 32.13
N GLU A 186 -12.17 18.92 31.70
CA GLU A 186 -11.61 17.80 32.44
C GLU A 186 -10.97 18.22 33.77
N ARG A 187 -10.44 19.45 33.85
CA ARG A 187 -9.90 20.07 35.08
C ARG A 187 -10.96 20.73 35.99
N GLY A 188 -12.24 20.71 35.61
CA GLY A 188 -13.32 21.24 36.46
C GLY A 188 -13.58 22.74 36.32
N THR A 189 -13.57 23.28 35.10
CA THR A 189 -13.97 24.67 34.77
C THR A 189 -13.22 25.78 35.51
N ALA A 190 -12.01 25.50 36.00
CA ALA A 190 -11.13 26.55 36.50
C ALA A 190 -10.48 27.27 35.30
N LEU A 191 -10.77 28.57 35.16
CA LEU A 191 -10.04 29.50 34.29
C LEU A 191 -8.66 29.77 34.88
#